data_AF-A0A165WCN0-F1
#
_entry.id   AF-A0A165WCN0-F1
#
_cell.length_a   1.000
_cell.length_b   1.000
_cell.length_c   1.000
_cell.angle_alpha   90.00
_cell.angle_beta   90.00
_cell.angle_gamma   90.00
#
_symmetry.space_group_name_H-M   'P 1'
#
loop_
_entity.id
_entity.type
_entity.pdbx_description
1 polymer ?
#
loop_
_entity_poly.entity_id
_entity_poly.type
_entity_poly.pdbx_seq_one_letter_code
_entity_poly.pdbx_strand_id
1 'polypeptide(L)'
;MTDIPIEKWKSFFIQLELHDGLNPDQPAHIWLLHHLFLSVVDYDVQLWADLWNNHKLEHRDGEGQTTVASPCKCIVFGMLEHGPRGMQRRTALHVNDVEDVQAYSVDFNVFNDAHIVAHHMDNNEQD
;
A
#
# COMPACT_ATOMS: atom_id res chain seq x y z
N MET A 1 2.73 15.70 -13.22
CA MET A 1 2.09 15.05 -12.07
C MET A 1 1.58 13.73 -12.61
N THR A 2 2.31 12.66 -12.37
CA THR A 2 2.05 11.33 -12.95
C THR A 2 0.77 10.78 -12.35
N ASP A 3 -0.25 10.50 -13.17
CA ASP A 3 -1.45 9.81 -12.72
C ASP A 3 -1.05 8.50 -12.04
N ILE A 4 -1.55 8.29 -10.81
CA ILE A 4 -1.33 7.06 -10.07
C ILE A 4 -2.01 5.95 -10.89
N PRO A 5 -1.29 4.87 -11.28
CA PRO A 5 -1.84 3.84 -12.16
C PRO A 5 -3.17 3.27 -11.66
N ILE A 6 -3.31 3.19 -10.34
CA ILE A 6 -4.50 2.69 -9.65
C ILE A 6 -5.75 3.51 -10.03
N GLU A 7 -5.70 4.84 -10.02
CA GLU A 7 -6.86 5.68 -10.33
C GLU A 7 -7.22 5.65 -11.81
N LYS A 8 -6.20 5.56 -12.68
CA LYS A 8 -6.38 5.38 -14.13
C LYS A 8 -7.12 4.08 -14.44
N TRP A 9 -6.61 2.95 -13.94
CA TRP A 9 -7.17 1.63 -14.23
C TRP A 9 -8.52 1.43 -13.56
N LYS A 10 -8.71 1.94 -12.34
CA LYS A 10 -10.01 1.96 -11.67
C LYS A 10 -11.05 2.71 -12.49
N SER A 11 -10.74 3.91 -12.94
CA SER A 11 -11.65 4.71 -13.78
C SER A 11 -11.98 4.00 -15.09
N PHE A 12 -11.00 3.36 -15.72
CA PHE A 12 -11.20 2.57 -16.94
C PHE A 12 -12.16 1.40 -16.74
N PHE A 13 -11.99 0.59 -15.69
CA PHE A 13 -12.89 -0.55 -15.44
C PHE A 13 -14.29 -0.12 -15.02
N ILE A 14 -14.43 0.99 -14.30
CA ILE A 14 -15.75 1.58 -13.98
C ILE A 14 -16.46 2.02 -15.27
N GLN A 15 -15.74 2.61 -16.24
CA GLN A 15 -16.35 2.97 -17.52
C GLN A 15 -16.77 1.76 -18.35
N LEU A 16 -15.97 0.68 -18.33
CA LEU A 16 -16.35 -0.59 -18.97
C LEU A 16 -17.61 -1.20 -18.34
N GLU A 17 -17.78 -1.09 -17.03
CA GLU A 17 -19.00 -1.54 -16.33
C GLU A 17 -20.22 -0.70 -16.73
N LEU A 18 -20.08 0.63 -16.77
CA LEU A 18 -21.17 1.55 -17.06
C LEU A 18 -21.62 1.54 -18.54
N HIS A 19 -20.70 1.38 -19.48
CA HIS A 19 -20.98 1.56 -20.91
C HIS A 19 -21.01 0.25 -21.70
N ASP A 20 -20.20 -0.74 -21.32
CA ASP A 20 -19.98 -1.96 -22.11
C ASP A 20 -20.54 -3.22 -21.44
N GLY A 21 -21.21 -3.09 -20.29
CA GLY A 21 -21.91 -4.18 -19.61
C GLY A 21 -20.95 -5.19 -18.96
N LEU A 22 -19.74 -4.76 -18.59
CA LEU A 22 -18.81 -5.58 -17.84
C LEU A 22 -19.44 -5.98 -16.49
N ASN A 23 -19.73 -7.27 -16.33
CA ASN A 23 -20.18 -7.82 -15.05
C ASN A 23 -18.98 -8.34 -14.21
N PRO A 24 -18.63 -7.71 -13.07
CA PRO A 24 -17.53 -8.15 -12.20
C PRO A 24 -17.83 -9.47 -11.46
N ASP A 25 -19.10 -9.86 -11.31
CA ASP A 25 -19.48 -11.14 -10.70
C ASP A 25 -19.33 -12.33 -11.65
N GLN A 26 -19.06 -12.07 -12.94
CA GLN A 26 -18.92 -13.10 -13.95
C GLN A 26 -17.44 -13.47 -14.17
N PRO A 27 -16.98 -14.69 -13.78
CA PRO A 27 -15.57 -15.07 -13.88
C PRO A 27 -15.02 -15.04 -15.30
N ALA A 28 -15.88 -15.27 -16.31
CA ALA A 28 -15.48 -15.21 -17.72
C ALA A 28 -15.06 -13.79 -18.14
N HIS A 29 -15.73 -12.76 -17.62
CA HIS A 29 -15.38 -11.37 -17.90
C HIS A 29 -14.07 -10.98 -17.21
N ILE A 30 -13.87 -11.41 -15.95
CA ILE A 30 -12.58 -11.23 -15.26
C ILE A 30 -11.44 -11.88 -16.04
N TRP A 31 -11.63 -13.12 -16.48
CA TRP A 31 -10.61 -13.84 -17.25
C TRP A 31 -10.27 -13.12 -18.56
N LEU A 32 -11.28 -12.60 -19.26
CA LEU A 32 -11.09 -11.82 -20.48
C LEU A 32 -10.30 -10.53 -20.20
N LEU A 33 -10.64 -9.80 -19.14
CA LEU A 33 -9.90 -8.60 -18.74
C LEU A 33 -8.44 -8.91 -18.39
N HIS A 34 -8.19 -10.00 -17.66
CA HIS A 34 -6.83 -10.44 -17.38
C HIS A 34 -6.09 -10.78 -18.68
N HIS A 35 -6.71 -11.51 -19.61
CA HIS A 35 -6.05 -11.86 -20.86
C HIS A 35 -5.70 -10.64 -21.72
N LEU A 36 -6.56 -9.62 -21.73
CA LEU A 36 -6.39 -8.44 -22.58
C LEU A 36 -5.50 -7.36 -21.96
N PHE A 37 -5.62 -7.11 -20.66
CA PHE A 37 -5.06 -5.91 -20.03
C PHE A 37 -4.03 -6.20 -18.95
N LEU A 38 -3.94 -7.43 -18.41
CA LEU A 38 -3.03 -7.73 -17.29
C LEU A 38 -1.57 -7.39 -17.62
N SER A 39 -1.10 -7.70 -18.83
CA SER A 39 0.27 -7.41 -19.26
C SER A 39 0.56 -5.90 -19.27
N VAL A 40 -0.41 -5.08 -19.64
CA VAL A 40 -0.29 -3.61 -19.68
C VAL A 40 -0.38 -3.02 -18.28
N VAL A 41 -1.29 -3.54 -17.46
CA VAL A 41 -1.42 -3.18 -16.04
C VAL A 41 -0.11 -3.47 -15.30
N ASP A 42 0.44 -4.68 -15.46
CA ASP A 42 1.69 -5.09 -14.83
C ASP A 42 2.85 -4.17 -15.21
N TYR A 43 2.93 -3.79 -16.49
CA TYR A 43 3.93 -2.84 -16.96
C TYR A 43 3.78 -1.45 -16.30
N ASP A 44 2.56 -0.90 -16.27
CA ASP A 44 2.29 0.39 -15.64
C ASP A 44 2.60 0.36 -14.13
N VAL A 45 2.28 -0.75 -13.46
CA VAL A 45 2.55 -0.96 -12.03
C VAL A 45 4.05 -1.08 -11.76
N GLN A 46 4.79 -1.81 -12.60
CA GLN A 46 6.24 -1.92 -12.48
C GLN A 46 6.92 -0.56 -12.69
N LEU A 47 6.51 0.18 -13.71
CA LEU A 47 7.02 1.53 -13.96
C LEU A 47 6.76 2.46 -12.77
N TRP A 48 5.56 2.42 -12.22
CA TRP A 48 5.24 3.18 -11.01
C TRP A 48 6.08 2.73 -9.81
N ALA A 49 6.26 1.42 -9.61
CA ALA A 49 7.08 0.89 -8.53
C ALA A 49 8.53 1.33 -8.67
N ASP A 50 9.11 1.34 -9.87
CA ASP A 50 10.47 1.81 -10.12
C ASP A 50 10.61 3.31 -9.85
N LEU A 51 9.63 4.12 -10.29
CA LEU A 51 9.60 5.55 -10.01
C LEU A 51 9.47 5.81 -8.51
N TRP A 52 8.57 5.10 -7.83
CA TRP A 52 8.36 5.21 -6.40
C TRP A 52 9.59 4.73 -5.62
N ASN A 53 10.21 3.62 -5.98
CA ASN A 53 11.38 3.13 -5.25
C ASN A 53 12.59 4.08 -5.33
N ASN A 54 12.67 4.88 -6.39
CA ASN A 54 13.77 5.80 -6.65
C ASN A 54 13.46 7.28 -6.40
N HIS A 55 12.19 7.66 -6.17
CA HIS A 55 11.85 9.05 -5.90
C HIS A 55 12.47 9.50 -4.57
N LYS A 56 12.77 10.79 -4.47
CA LYS A 56 13.37 11.39 -3.28
C LYS A 56 12.26 11.67 -2.26
N LEU A 57 12.35 11.03 -1.10
CA LEU A 57 11.58 11.41 0.07
C LEU A 57 12.40 12.38 0.90
N GLU A 58 11.75 13.46 1.33
CA GLU A 58 12.26 14.32 2.39
C GLU A 58 11.67 13.82 3.70
N HIS A 59 12.53 13.42 4.63
CA HIS A 59 12.13 12.98 5.96
C HIS A 59 12.84 13.82 7.01
N ARG A 60 12.06 14.34 7.97
CA ARG A 60 12.58 15.06 9.13
C ARG A 60 12.85 14.05 10.22
N ASP A 61 14.09 13.95 10.66
CA ASP A 61 14.42 13.13 11.82
C ASP A 61 13.97 13.80 13.14
N GLY A 62 14.00 13.04 14.24
CA GLY A 62 13.63 13.53 15.56
C GLY A 62 14.55 14.64 16.12
N GLU A 63 15.66 14.94 15.43
CA GLU A 63 16.59 16.03 15.76
C GLU A 63 16.34 17.28 14.89
N GLY A 64 15.35 17.22 14.00
CA GLY A 64 14.93 18.32 13.13
C GLY A 64 15.74 18.49 11.84
N GLN A 65 16.64 17.57 11.50
CA GLN A 65 17.35 17.56 10.22
C GLN A 65 16.50 16.90 9.12
N THR A 66 16.45 17.53 7.97
CA THR A 66 15.78 16.98 6.78
C THR A 66 16.77 16.13 5.99
N THR A 67 16.58 14.82 6.01
CA THR A 67 17.33 13.89 5.17
C THR A 67 16.58 13.60 3.88
N VAL A 68 17.30 13.53 2.76
CA VAL A 68 16.73 13.22 1.45
C VAL A 68 17.24 11.85 1.01
N ALA A 69 16.35 10.87 0.97
CA ALA A 69 16.68 9.50 0.58
C ALA A 69 15.52 8.88 -0.22
N SER A 70 15.82 7.95 -1.12
CA SER A 70 14.77 7.19 -1.80
C SER A 70 14.26 6.05 -0.93
N PRO A 71 13.01 5.57 -1.12
CA PRO A 71 12.49 4.43 -0.36
C PRO A 71 13.42 3.21 -0.39
N CYS A 72 13.98 2.86 -1.56
CA CYS A 72 14.97 1.78 -1.66
C CYS A 72 16.19 2.02 -0.77
N LYS A 73 16.67 3.27 -0.74
CA LYS A 73 17.80 3.65 0.12
C LYS A 73 17.43 3.51 1.59
N CYS A 74 16.27 4.02 2.01
CA CYS A 74 15.80 3.91 3.40
C CYS A 74 15.72 2.45 3.88
N ILE A 75 15.25 1.53 3.02
CA ILE A 75 15.19 0.09 3.36
C ILE A 75 16.59 -0.48 3.59
N VAL A 76 17.53 -0.23 2.67
CA VAL A 76 18.90 -0.76 2.77
C VAL A 76 19.62 -0.21 3.99
N PHE A 77 19.54 1.11 4.23
CA PHE A 77 20.17 1.73 5.39
C PHE A 77 19.52 1.30 6.71
N GLY A 78 18.19 1.21 6.76
CA GLY A 78 17.49 0.73 7.95
C GLY A 78 17.82 -0.72 8.29
N MET A 79 18.05 -1.58 7.30
CA MET A 79 18.54 -2.95 7.54
C MET A 79 19.99 -2.99 8.01
N LEU A 80 20.82 -2.06 7.57
CA LEU A 80 22.21 -1.94 8.04
C LEU A 80 22.25 -1.47 9.49
N GLU A 81 21.40 -0.53 9.87
CA GLU A 81 21.36 0.08 11.20
C GLU A 81 20.67 -0.82 12.25
N HIS A 82 19.50 -1.35 11.91
CA HIS A 82 18.66 -2.10 12.87
C HIS A 82 18.77 -3.63 12.70
N GLY A 83 19.65 -4.08 11.82
CA GLY A 83 19.76 -5.47 11.42
C GLY A 83 18.65 -5.90 10.45
N PRO A 84 18.72 -7.15 9.96
CA PRO A 84 17.86 -7.61 8.89
C PRO A 84 16.43 -7.83 9.35
N ARG A 85 15.51 -7.02 8.82
CA ARG A 85 14.07 -7.20 9.03
C ARG A 85 13.55 -8.34 8.15
N GLY A 86 12.71 -9.22 8.71
CA GLY A 86 12.09 -10.33 7.98
C GLY A 86 12.99 -11.55 7.75
N MET A 87 14.23 -11.53 8.25
CA MET A 87 15.14 -12.69 8.21
C MET A 87 15.17 -13.48 9.52
N GLN A 88 14.17 -13.30 10.40
CA GLN A 88 14.01 -14.25 11.51
C GLN A 88 13.91 -15.66 10.92
N ARG A 89 14.85 -16.53 11.31
CA ARG A 89 14.77 -17.96 11.02
C ARG A 89 13.39 -18.41 11.50
N ARG A 90 12.46 -18.70 10.58
CA ARG A 90 11.19 -19.36 10.92
C ARG A 90 11.53 -20.74 11.47
N THR A 91 11.84 -20.82 12.76
CA THR A 91 11.91 -22.08 13.50
C THR A 91 10.49 -22.56 13.67
N ALA A 92 9.99 -23.26 12.65
CA ALA A 92 8.58 -23.60 12.45
C ALA A 92 7.67 -22.35 12.38
N LEU A 93 6.55 -22.49 11.69
CA LEU A 93 5.48 -21.50 11.77
C LEU A 93 4.98 -21.55 13.22
N HIS A 94 5.24 -20.53 14.04
CA HIS A 94 4.40 -20.28 15.22
C HIS A 94 3.06 -19.76 14.67
N VAL A 95 2.19 -20.70 14.25
CA VAL A 95 0.80 -20.42 13.86
C VAL A 95 -0.05 -20.02 15.09
N ASN A 96 0.55 -20.02 16.29
CA ASN A 96 -0.18 -19.92 17.55
C ASN A 96 -0.08 -18.56 18.27
N ASP A 97 0.67 -17.57 17.77
CA ASP A 97 0.88 -16.30 18.48
C ASP A 97 0.09 -15.11 17.90
N VAL A 98 -0.83 -15.34 16.97
CA VAL A 98 -1.84 -14.33 16.63
C VAL A 98 -3.15 -14.78 17.24
N GLU A 99 -3.31 -14.50 18.55
CA GLU A 99 -4.50 -14.87 19.32
C GLU A 99 -5.79 -14.32 18.68
N ASP A 100 -5.71 -13.21 17.94
CA ASP A 100 -6.82 -12.67 17.18
C ASP A 100 -6.36 -11.84 15.96
N VAL A 101 -6.54 -12.39 14.75
CA VAL A 101 -6.30 -11.67 13.49
C VAL A 101 -7.28 -10.52 13.31
N GLN A 102 -8.49 -10.61 13.89
CA GLN A 102 -9.50 -9.56 13.82
C GLN A 102 -9.09 -8.33 14.64
N ALA A 103 -8.35 -8.51 15.75
CA ALA A 103 -7.80 -7.39 16.52
C ALA A 103 -6.79 -6.54 15.73
N TYR A 104 -6.15 -7.11 14.71
CA TYR A 104 -5.24 -6.39 13.80
C TYR A 104 -5.93 -5.96 12.49
N SER A 105 -7.20 -6.30 12.31
CA SER A 105 -7.98 -5.80 11.19
C SER A 105 -8.41 -4.36 11.45
N VAL A 106 -8.46 -3.54 10.40
CA VAL A 106 -8.99 -2.19 10.49
C VAL A 106 -10.51 -2.31 10.62
N ASP A 107 -11.05 -2.01 11.79
CA ASP A 107 -12.49 -1.93 11.99
C ASP A 107 -13.05 -0.69 11.27
N PHE A 108 -13.49 -0.89 10.03
CA PHE A 108 -14.08 0.17 9.20
C PHE A 108 -15.34 0.79 9.82
N ASN A 109 -16.01 0.11 10.78
CA ASN A 109 -17.16 0.69 11.48
C ASN A 109 -16.72 1.69 12.57
N VAL A 110 -15.53 1.52 13.14
CA VAL A 110 -14.96 2.40 14.18
C VAL A 110 -14.10 3.51 13.57
N PHE A 111 -13.69 3.37 12.32
CA PHE A 111 -12.87 4.34 11.59
C PHE A 111 -13.42 5.78 11.60
N ASN A 112 -14.75 5.95 11.71
CA ASN A 112 -15.40 7.26 11.74
C ASN A 112 -15.99 7.62 13.12
N ASP A 113 -15.59 6.91 14.18
CA ASP A 113 -16.01 7.21 15.53
C ASP A 113 -15.37 8.54 16.00
N ALA A 114 -16.22 9.53 16.24
CA ALA A 114 -15.82 10.87 16.65
C ALA A 114 -14.98 10.88 17.93
N HIS A 115 -15.16 9.90 18.82
CA HIS A 115 -14.41 9.81 20.06
C HIS A 115 -12.97 9.34 19.85
N ILE A 116 -12.75 8.39 18.94
CA ILE A 116 -11.41 7.90 18.55
C ILE A 116 -10.67 9.00 17.77
N VAL A 117 -11.36 9.67 16.85
CA VAL A 117 -10.81 10.80 16.08
C VAL A 117 -10.38 11.95 16.99
N ALA A 118 -11.20 12.31 17.99
CA ALA A 118 -10.86 13.36 18.95
C ALA A 118 -9.62 13.00 19.80
N HIS A 119 -9.56 11.77 20.33
CA HIS A 119 -8.39 11.30 21.09
C HIS A 119 -7.10 11.25 20.24
N HIS A 120 -7.21 10.92 18.95
CA HIS A 120 -6.08 10.99 18.02
C HIS A 120 -5.66 12.43 17.70
N MET A 121 -6.60 13.36 17.59
CA MET A 121 -6.34 14.79 17.36
C MET A 121 -5.66 15.45 18.57
N ASP A 122 -6.01 15.02 19.79
CA ASP A 122 -5.45 15.57 21.03
C ASP A 122 -4.04 15.05 21.33
N ASN A 123 -3.70 13.81 20.93
CA ASN A 123 -2.44 13.16 21.30
C ASN A 123 -1.38 13.10 20.18
N ASN A 124 -1.78 13.17 18.92
CA ASN A 124 -0.81 13.34 17.83
C ASN A 124 -0.55 14.82 17.66
N GLU A 125 0.55 15.30 18.25
CA GLU A 125 1.04 16.67 18.02
C GLU A 125 1.16 16.92 16.51
N GLN A 126 0.48 17.95 16.03
CA GLN A 126 0.57 18.40 14.65
C GLN A 126 1.95 19.03 14.43
N ASP A 127 2.90 18.25 13.93
CA ASP A 127 4.16 18.75 13.37
C ASP A 127 3.99 19.12 11.88
#